data_AF-A0A9P1EB94-F1
#
_entry.id   AF-A0A9P1EB94-F1
#
_cell.length_a   1.000
_cell.length_b   1.000
_cell.length_c   1.000
_cell.angle_alpha   90.00
_cell.angle_beta   90.00
_cell.angle_gamma   90.00
#
_symmetry.space_group_name_H-M   'P 1'
#
loop_
_entity.id
_entity.type
_entity.pdbx_description
1 polymer ?
#
loop_
_entity_poly.entity_id
_entity_poly.type
_entity_poly.pdbx_seq_one_letter_code
_entity_poly.pdbx_strand_id
1 'polypeptide(L)'
;MSFLSAAVAPPRFAVVRSAVSRSRRRRNSNNADKAKQISNPTEHSNAGISMTKSSSGFGSGKKITVWKCVQNCGACCKLDKGQNFPSPEEIFDDPSDIQLYKSLVGEDGWCIHYEKSTRMCSRYAERPYFCRVEPEIFEALYGIDKKKFNKEACSCCIDTIKAVHGSSSTELDRFNLAIRSSSST
;
A
#
# COMPACT_ATOMS: atom_id res chain seq x y z
N MET A 1 49.91 -45.79 18.04
CA MET A 1 49.89 -44.53 18.80
C MET A 1 48.61 -43.81 18.42
N SER A 2 47.63 -43.83 19.32
CA SER A 2 46.23 -43.46 19.10
C SER A 2 46.04 -41.94 19.08
N PHE A 3 45.28 -41.42 18.12
CA PHE A 3 44.86 -40.01 18.11
C PHE A 3 43.58 -39.87 18.96
N LEU A 4 43.68 -39.06 20.01
CA LEU A 4 42.57 -38.69 20.90
C LEU A 4 41.68 -37.65 20.19
N SER A 5 40.44 -38.03 19.88
CA SER A 5 39.38 -37.09 19.46
C SER A 5 38.83 -36.36 20.68
N ALA A 6 38.92 -35.03 20.69
CA ALA A 6 38.23 -34.18 21.67
C ALA A 6 36.83 -33.84 21.14
N ALA A 7 35.79 -34.24 21.88
CA ALA A 7 34.40 -33.86 21.61
C ALA A 7 34.08 -32.54 22.33
N VAL A 8 33.66 -31.52 21.58
CA VAL A 8 33.14 -30.25 22.13
C VAL A 8 31.63 -30.38 22.31
N ALA A 9 31.14 -30.14 23.52
CA ALA A 9 29.72 -30.20 23.86
C ALA A 9 28.97 -28.90 23.47
N PRO A 10 27.72 -28.98 23.00
CA PRO A 10 26.91 -27.79 22.71
C PRO A 10 26.29 -27.15 23.97
N PRO A 11 25.99 -25.84 23.94
CA PRO A 11 25.40 -25.13 25.08
C PRO A 11 23.92 -25.49 25.27
N ARG A 12 23.51 -25.59 26.54
CA ARG A 12 22.12 -25.86 26.94
C ARG A 12 21.32 -24.55 26.99
N PHE A 13 20.27 -24.45 26.18
CA PHE A 13 19.28 -23.38 26.28
C PHE A 13 18.24 -23.69 27.35
N ALA A 14 18.01 -22.74 28.25
CA ALA A 14 16.97 -22.83 29.27
C ALA A 14 15.59 -22.55 28.64
N VAL A 15 14.69 -23.51 28.75
CA VAL A 15 13.27 -23.37 28.40
C VAL A 15 12.56 -22.62 29.52
N VAL A 16 12.06 -21.41 29.26
CA VAL A 16 11.07 -20.77 30.12
C VAL A 16 9.68 -21.17 29.65
N ARG A 17 9.04 -22.06 30.43
CA ARG A 17 7.60 -22.28 30.40
C ARG A 17 6.95 -21.18 31.24
N SER A 18 5.93 -20.53 30.71
CA SER A 18 4.98 -19.77 31.54
C SER A 18 3.56 -20.17 31.18
N ALA A 19 2.88 -20.74 32.17
CA ALA A 19 1.53 -21.25 32.10
C ALA A 19 0.51 -20.21 32.60
N VAL A 20 -0.49 -19.95 31.76
CA VAL A 20 -1.94 -19.94 32.01
C VAL A 20 -2.52 -19.28 33.28
N SER A 21 -3.57 -18.49 32.97
CA SER A 21 -4.82 -18.22 33.69
C SER A 21 -4.88 -17.12 34.75
N ARG A 22 -5.76 -16.14 34.48
CA ARG A 22 -6.87 -15.80 35.38
C ARG A 22 -8.00 -15.07 34.63
N SER A 23 -9.11 -15.77 34.45
CA SER A 23 -10.44 -15.17 34.26
C SER A 23 -10.86 -14.39 35.51
N ARG A 24 -11.49 -13.22 35.35
CA ARG A 24 -12.70 -12.81 36.09
C ARG A 24 -13.17 -11.39 35.69
N ARG A 25 -14.34 -11.37 35.04
CA ARG A 25 -15.52 -10.51 35.23
C ARG A 25 -15.33 -9.01 35.53
N ARG A 26 -15.94 -8.18 34.67
CA ARG A 26 -16.74 -6.96 34.98
C ARG A 26 -17.33 -6.47 33.66
N ARG A 27 -18.56 -6.00 33.51
CA ARG A 27 -19.81 -6.02 34.30
C ARG A 27 -20.85 -5.50 33.28
N ASN A 28 -21.90 -6.27 33.00
CA ASN A 28 -23.06 -5.74 32.27
C ASN A 28 -23.92 -4.97 33.29
N SER A 29 -24.34 -3.76 32.94
CA SER A 29 -25.41 -3.05 33.63
C SER A 29 -26.28 -2.39 32.57
N ASN A 30 -27.36 -3.09 32.21
CA ASN A 30 -28.58 -2.44 31.75
C ASN A 30 -29.16 -1.65 32.92
N ASN A 31 -29.61 -0.42 32.68
CA ASN A 31 -30.80 0.04 33.38
C ASN A 31 -31.73 0.73 32.38
N ALA A 32 -32.98 0.29 32.42
CA ALA A 32 -34.09 0.71 31.60
C ALA A 32 -34.98 1.63 32.44
N ASP A 33 -35.54 2.66 31.80
CA ASP A 33 -36.86 3.24 32.10
C ASP A 33 -37.26 4.01 30.81
N LYS A 34 -38.08 3.47 29.90
CA LYS A 34 -39.53 3.18 29.92
C LYS A 34 -40.39 4.39 29.46
N ALA A 35 -41.10 4.14 28.35
CA ALA A 35 -42.39 4.69 27.86
C ALA A 35 -42.25 5.19 26.40
N LYS A 36 -42.53 4.37 25.37
CA LYS A 36 -43.84 3.90 24.86
C LYS A 36 -44.73 5.06 24.35
N GLN A 37 -44.80 5.25 23.04
CA GLN A 37 -46.04 5.03 22.28
C GLN A 37 -45.83 5.03 20.76
N ILE A 38 -46.58 4.12 20.13
CA ILE A 38 -46.69 3.81 18.70
C ILE A 38 -47.93 4.54 18.17
N SER A 39 -47.85 5.17 17.00
CA SER A 39 -48.91 5.14 15.96
C SER A 39 -48.52 5.95 14.72
N ASN A 40 -48.34 5.28 13.58
CA ASN A 40 -48.66 5.80 12.23
C ASN A 40 -50.11 5.35 11.91
N PRO A 41 -50.76 5.74 10.78
CA PRO A 41 -50.40 6.68 9.69
C PRO A 41 -51.52 7.72 9.41
N THR A 42 -51.37 8.61 8.43
CA THR A 42 -52.25 8.77 7.21
C THR A 42 -51.86 10.04 6.43
N GLU A 43 -51.95 9.93 5.10
CA GLU A 43 -51.64 10.90 4.04
C GLU A 43 -52.59 12.12 3.95
N HIS A 44 -52.11 13.26 3.41
CA HIS A 44 -52.57 13.89 2.15
C HIS A 44 -52.02 15.33 1.91
N SER A 45 -51.45 15.51 0.71
CA SER A 45 -51.50 16.66 -0.23
C SER A 45 -51.02 18.10 0.09
N ASN A 46 -50.10 18.53 -0.79
CA ASN A 46 -49.93 19.83 -1.49
C ASN A 46 -49.78 21.16 -0.72
N ALA A 47 -48.64 21.82 -0.89
CA ALA A 47 -48.45 22.99 -1.79
C ALA A 47 -47.09 23.66 -1.50
N GLY A 48 -46.42 24.09 -2.57
CA GLY A 48 -45.01 24.45 -2.56
C GLY A 48 -44.66 25.79 -1.91
N ILE A 49 -43.42 25.87 -1.43
CA ILE A 49 -42.65 27.11 -1.39
C ILE A 49 -41.24 26.78 -1.89
N SER A 50 -40.95 27.31 -3.07
CA SER A 50 -39.61 27.46 -3.63
C SER A 50 -38.78 28.31 -2.67
N MET A 51 -37.77 27.70 -2.05
CA MET A 51 -36.66 28.43 -1.43
C MET A 51 -35.41 28.06 -2.20
N THR A 52 -35.13 28.88 -3.21
CA THR A 52 -33.82 29.03 -3.82
C THR A 52 -32.81 29.43 -2.73
N LYS A 53 -32.17 28.43 -2.11
CA LYS A 53 -30.96 28.69 -1.33
C LYS A 53 -29.74 28.41 -2.18
N SER A 54 -29.41 29.42 -2.95
CA SER A 54 -28.10 29.67 -3.54
C SER A 54 -27.03 29.57 -2.45
N SER A 55 -26.37 28.43 -2.34
CA SER A 55 -25.07 28.34 -1.71
C SER A 55 -24.03 28.08 -2.80
N SER A 56 -23.60 29.17 -3.43
CA SER A 56 -22.31 29.21 -4.11
C SER A 56 -21.23 28.78 -3.11
N GLY A 57 -20.63 27.63 -3.33
CA GLY A 57 -19.54 27.11 -2.50
C GLY A 57 -18.61 26.30 -3.38
N PHE A 58 -17.62 26.99 -3.95
CA PHE A 58 -16.42 26.47 -4.63
C PHE A 58 -16.48 24.97 -4.99
N GLY A 59 -17.07 24.69 -6.15
CA GLY A 59 -16.80 23.46 -6.88
C GLY A 59 -15.35 23.50 -7.35
N SER A 60 -14.40 23.31 -6.45
CA SER A 60 -13.05 22.90 -6.81
C SER A 60 -13.21 21.55 -7.49
N GLY A 61 -13.37 21.58 -8.82
CA GLY A 61 -13.37 20.38 -9.64
C GLY A 61 -12.20 19.54 -9.16
N LYS A 62 -12.49 18.37 -8.60
CA LYS A 62 -11.45 17.47 -8.09
C LYS A 62 -10.52 17.24 -9.26
N LYS A 63 -9.34 17.86 -9.26
CA LYS A 63 -8.34 17.63 -10.30
C LYS A 63 -8.00 16.15 -10.21
N ILE A 64 -8.49 15.37 -11.17
CA ILE A 64 -8.21 13.94 -11.26
C ILE A 64 -6.76 13.84 -11.72
N THR A 65 -5.88 13.42 -10.82
CA THR A 65 -4.51 13.07 -11.17
C THR A 65 -4.54 11.72 -11.87
N VAL A 66 -4.23 11.67 -13.16
CA VAL A 66 -4.09 10.39 -13.87
C VAL A 66 -2.66 9.94 -13.72
N TRP A 67 -2.48 8.73 -13.18
CA TRP A 67 -1.18 8.11 -13.00
C TRP A 67 -0.52 7.84 -14.34
N LYS A 68 0.78 8.12 -14.44
CA LYS A 68 1.61 7.69 -15.55
C LYS A 68 3.05 7.50 -15.10
N CYS A 69 3.72 6.51 -15.71
CA CYS A 69 5.15 6.30 -15.51
C CYS A 69 5.95 7.46 -16.11
N VAL A 70 7.00 7.92 -15.41
CA VAL A 70 7.95 8.90 -15.92
C VAL A 70 9.28 8.21 -16.20
N GLN A 71 9.80 8.42 -17.41
CA GLN A 71 11.06 7.83 -17.85
C GLN A 71 12.25 8.35 -17.03
N ASN A 72 13.30 7.53 -16.94
CA ASN A 72 14.54 7.84 -16.23
C ASN A 72 14.36 8.18 -14.73
N CYS A 73 13.28 7.71 -14.11
CA CYS A 73 13.06 7.80 -12.67
C CYS A 73 13.71 6.62 -11.91
N GLY A 74 13.45 5.39 -12.35
CA GLY A 74 14.06 4.18 -11.78
C GLY A 74 13.65 3.81 -10.35
N ALA A 75 12.90 4.65 -9.62
CA ALA A 75 12.63 4.43 -8.19
C ALA A 75 11.87 3.13 -7.88
N CYS A 76 11.01 2.65 -8.79
CA CYS A 76 10.34 1.36 -8.65
C CYS A 76 11.29 0.16 -8.69
N CYS A 77 12.50 0.31 -9.26
CA CYS A 77 13.51 -0.74 -9.32
C CYS A 77 14.36 -0.87 -8.05
N LYS A 78 14.24 0.03 -7.07
CA LYS A 78 14.84 -0.15 -5.75
C LYS A 78 13.93 -1.07 -4.94
N LEU A 79 14.14 -2.39 -5.02
CA LEU A 79 13.22 -3.39 -4.47
C LEU A 79 13.33 -3.46 -2.95
N ASP A 80 14.56 -3.50 -2.41
CA ASP A 80 14.78 -3.39 -0.98
C ASP A 80 14.88 -1.91 -0.57
N LYS A 81 13.84 -1.45 0.13
CA LYS A 81 13.68 -0.08 0.67
C LYS A 81 13.70 -0.03 2.21
N GLY A 82 13.98 -1.14 2.87
CA GLY A 82 13.95 -1.27 4.33
C GLY A 82 12.55 -1.38 4.95
N GLN A 83 12.52 -1.45 6.29
CA GLN A 83 11.35 -1.82 7.12
C GLN A 83 10.11 -0.94 7.01
N ASN A 84 10.22 0.26 6.41
CA ASN A 84 9.09 1.17 6.24
C ASN A 84 8.20 0.79 5.05
N PHE A 85 8.63 -0.18 4.23
CA PHE A 85 7.90 -0.69 3.09
C PHE A 85 7.52 -2.16 3.34
N PRO A 86 6.38 -2.62 2.78
CA PRO A 86 5.96 -4.00 2.96
C PRO A 86 6.99 -4.99 2.43
N SER A 87 7.18 -6.09 3.14
CA SER A 87 8.05 -7.18 2.68
C SER A 87 7.36 -8.00 1.57
N PRO A 88 8.09 -8.76 0.74
CA PRO A 88 7.45 -9.60 -0.28
C PRO A 88 6.50 -10.65 0.34
N GLU A 89 6.76 -11.12 1.55
CA GLU A 89 5.88 -12.03 2.30
C GLU A 89 4.57 -11.36 2.76
N GLU A 90 4.53 -10.03 2.83
CA GLU A 90 3.32 -9.27 3.16
C GLU A 90 2.50 -8.92 1.92
N ILE A 91 3.14 -8.92 0.73
CA ILE A 91 2.51 -8.54 -0.54
C ILE A 91 1.97 -9.75 -1.30
N PHE A 92 2.69 -10.87 -1.30
CA PHE A 92 2.38 -12.02 -2.15
C PHE A 92 1.89 -13.22 -1.34
N ASP A 93 0.77 -13.79 -1.77
CA ASP A 93 0.26 -15.06 -1.23
C ASP A 93 0.96 -16.28 -1.85
N ASP A 94 1.41 -16.19 -3.11
CA ASP A 94 2.10 -17.27 -3.82
C ASP A 94 3.60 -17.32 -3.46
N PRO A 95 4.11 -18.43 -2.88
CA PRO A 95 5.53 -18.60 -2.61
C PRO A 95 6.44 -18.43 -3.84
N SER A 96 5.94 -18.75 -5.03
CA SER A 96 6.68 -18.63 -6.29
C SER A 96 6.96 -17.16 -6.64
N ASP A 97 6.00 -16.28 -6.37
CA ASP A 97 6.16 -14.84 -6.57
C ASP A 97 7.12 -14.22 -5.54
N ILE A 98 7.08 -14.69 -4.29
CA ILE A 98 8.05 -14.30 -3.26
C ILE A 98 9.46 -14.69 -3.70
N GLN A 99 9.65 -15.93 -4.18
CA GLN A 99 10.94 -16.41 -4.67
C GLN A 99 11.42 -15.61 -5.88
N LEU A 100 10.53 -15.35 -6.84
CA LEU A 100 10.85 -14.55 -8.02
C LEU A 100 11.25 -13.12 -7.61
N TYR A 101 10.48 -12.46 -6.75
CA TYR A 101 10.81 -11.13 -6.23
C TYR A 101 12.20 -11.10 -5.60
N LYS A 102 12.49 -12.04 -4.68
CA LYS A 102 13.79 -12.14 -4.00
C LYS A 102 14.94 -12.38 -4.97
N SER A 103 14.74 -13.22 -5.99
CA SER A 103 15.76 -13.48 -7.02
C SER A 103 16.13 -12.24 -7.84
N LEU A 104 15.23 -11.26 -7.91
CA LEU A 104 15.45 -10.01 -8.61
C LEU A 104 16.19 -8.97 -7.76
N VAL A 105 16.27 -9.13 -6.43
CA VAL A 105 16.95 -8.18 -5.53
C VAL A 105 18.45 -8.45 -5.54
N GLY A 106 19.24 -7.51 -6.06
CA GLY A 106 20.70 -7.53 -5.99
C GLY A 106 21.21 -7.19 -4.59
N GLU A 107 22.51 -7.38 -4.37
CA GLU A 107 23.18 -7.15 -3.08
C GLU A 107 23.05 -5.70 -2.57
N ASP A 108 22.91 -4.74 -3.48
CA ASP A 108 22.71 -3.32 -3.19
C ASP A 108 21.22 -2.95 -3.02
N GLY A 109 20.34 -3.96 -3.01
CA GLY A 109 18.89 -3.84 -2.90
C GLY A 109 18.19 -3.34 -4.17
N TRP A 110 18.91 -3.11 -5.27
CA TRP A 110 18.33 -2.76 -6.56
C TRP A 110 17.98 -4.01 -7.36
N CYS A 111 17.01 -3.88 -8.28
CA CYS A 111 16.71 -4.95 -9.20
C CYS A 111 17.94 -5.30 -10.06
N ILE A 112 18.27 -6.58 -10.21
CA ILE A 112 19.40 -7.05 -11.05
C ILE A 112 19.31 -6.64 -12.52
N HIS A 113 18.11 -6.28 -13.00
CA HIS A 113 17.88 -5.80 -14.36
C HIS A 113 17.84 -4.26 -14.46
N TYR A 114 18.09 -3.55 -13.36
CA TYR A 114 18.14 -2.09 -13.37
C TYR A 114 19.47 -1.59 -13.92
N GLU A 115 19.41 -0.92 -15.07
CA GLU A 115 20.55 -0.26 -15.66
C GLU A 115 20.73 1.12 -15.03
N LYS A 116 21.76 1.28 -14.19
CA LYS A 116 22.00 2.51 -13.41
C LYS A 116 22.32 3.72 -14.28
N SER A 117 22.99 3.50 -15.42
CA SER A 117 23.41 4.56 -16.33
C SER A 117 22.22 5.25 -17.00
N THR A 118 21.27 4.47 -17.51
CA THR A 118 20.07 4.96 -18.20
C THR A 118 18.88 5.16 -17.26
N ARG A 119 18.94 4.53 -16.07
CA ARG A 119 17.86 4.46 -15.08
C ARG A 119 16.62 3.76 -15.63
N MET A 120 16.84 2.69 -16.39
CA MET A 120 15.80 1.89 -17.04
C MET A 120 15.97 0.41 -16.72
N CYS A 121 14.89 -0.36 -16.85
CA CYS A 121 14.98 -1.82 -16.78
C CYS A 121 15.46 -2.37 -18.14
N SER A 122 16.51 -3.18 -18.14
CA SER A 122 17.08 -3.79 -19.35
C SER A 122 16.14 -4.79 -20.02
N ARG A 123 15.13 -5.29 -19.28
CA ARG A 123 14.09 -6.20 -19.78
C ARG A 123 12.69 -5.63 -19.57
N TYR A 124 12.46 -4.38 -19.97
CA TYR A 124 11.21 -3.66 -19.71
C TYR A 124 9.94 -4.39 -20.20
N ALA A 125 10.03 -5.07 -21.35
CA ALA A 125 8.92 -5.81 -21.97
C ALA A 125 8.56 -7.10 -21.20
N GLU A 126 9.55 -7.76 -20.61
CA GLU A 126 9.42 -9.05 -19.91
C GLU A 126 9.25 -8.89 -18.39
N ARG A 127 9.00 -7.67 -17.91
CA ARG A 127 8.83 -7.43 -16.47
C ARG A 127 7.72 -8.32 -15.90
N PRO A 128 7.95 -8.96 -14.74
CA PRO A 128 6.91 -9.66 -13.99
C PRO A 128 5.70 -8.76 -13.76
N TYR A 129 4.53 -9.35 -13.58
CA TYR A 129 3.28 -8.61 -13.44
C TYR A 129 3.35 -7.63 -12.25
N PHE A 130 3.90 -8.03 -11.10
CA PHE A 130 4.02 -7.17 -9.92
C PHE A 130 4.97 -5.97 -10.10
N CYS A 131 5.80 -5.95 -11.16
CA CYS A 131 6.61 -4.79 -11.51
C CYS A 131 5.84 -3.76 -12.38
N ARG A 132 4.60 -4.05 -12.75
CA ARG A 132 3.74 -3.18 -13.56
C ARG A 132 2.74 -2.47 -12.66
N VAL A 133 2.58 -1.18 -12.90
CA VAL A 133 1.62 -0.35 -12.18
C VAL A 133 0.38 -0.25 -13.06
N GLU A 134 -0.47 -1.27 -12.96
CA GLU A 134 -1.69 -1.42 -13.74
C GLU A 134 -2.88 -1.65 -12.79
N PRO A 135 -4.10 -1.21 -13.16
CA PRO A 135 -5.27 -1.30 -12.29
C PRO A 135 -5.57 -2.73 -11.82
N GLU A 136 -5.50 -3.70 -12.72
CA GLU A 136 -5.79 -5.12 -12.45
C GLU A 136 -4.83 -5.71 -11.42
N ILE A 137 -3.56 -5.28 -11.48
CA ILE A 137 -2.52 -5.77 -10.57
C ILE A 137 -2.68 -5.16 -9.18
N PHE A 138 -3.07 -3.88 -9.10
CA PHE A 138 -3.37 -3.22 -7.83
C PHE A 138 -4.61 -3.79 -7.15
N GLU A 139 -5.62 -4.16 -7.94
CA GLU A 139 -6.80 -4.88 -7.45
C GLU A 139 -6.41 -6.25 -6.90
N ALA A 140 -5.61 -7.03 -7.63
CA ALA A 140 -5.18 -8.37 -7.23
C ALA A 140 -4.28 -8.38 -5.99
N LEU A 141 -3.25 -7.51 -5.94
CA LEU A 141 -2.25 -7.52 -4.86
C LEU A 141 -2.68 -6.76 -3.61
N TYR A 142 -3.52 -5.72 -3.76
CA TYR A 142 -3.81 -4.81 -2.65
C TYR A 142 -5.31 -4.60 -2.41
N GLY A 143 -6.19 -5.24 -3.19
CA GLY A 143 -7.65 -5.03 -3.09
C GLY A 143 -8.08 -3.60 -3.44
N ILE A 144 -7.27 -2.87 -4.23
CA ILE A 144 -7.55 -1.48 -4.60
C ILE A 144 -8.45 -1.46 -5.83
N ASP A 145 -9.70 -0.98 -5.65
CA ASP A 145 -10.66 -0.77 -6.73
C ASP A 145 -10.08 0.12 -7.85
N LYS A 146 -10.34 -0.23 -9.12
CA LYS A 146 -9.86 0.49 -10.30
C LYS A 146 -10.21 2.00 -10.30
N LYS A 147 -11.30 2.41 -9.66
CA LYS A 147 -11.68 3.83 -9.48
C LYS A 147 -10.73 4.58 -8.54
N LYS A 148 -10.08 3.88 -7.62
CA LYS A 148 -9.07 4.41 -6.68
C LYS A 148 -7.64 4.26 -7.21
N PHE A 149 -7.41 3.39 -8.20
CA PHE A 149 -6.09 3.09 -8.78
C PHE A 149 -5.23 4.34 -8.97
N ASN A 150 -5.71 5.34 -9.70
CA ASN A 150 -4.90 6.52 -10.03
C ASN A 150 -4.39 7.26 -8.78
N LYS A 151 -5.23 7.40 -7.76
CA LYS A 151 -4.87 8.06 -6.50
C LYS A 151 -3.82 7.24 -5.74
N GLU A 152 -4.05 5.95 -5.59
CA GLU A 152 -3.16 5.08 -4.82
C GLU A 152 -1.82 4.82 -5.53
N ALA A 153 -1.85 4.63 -6.85
CA ALA A 153 -0.64 4.50 -7.68
C ALA A 153 0.21 5.78 -7.66
N CYS A 154 -0.42 6.96 -7.70
CA CYS A 154 0.30 8.23 -7.54
C CYS A 154 0.94 8.34 -6.16
N SER A 155 0.20 8.03 -5.09
CA SER A 155 0.72 8.06 -3.73
C SER A 155 1.92 7.12 -3.55
N CYS A 156 1.77 5.86 -3.96
CA CYS A 156 2.82 4.85 -3.86
C CYS A 156 4.08 5.24 -4.63
N CYS A 157 3.92 5.81 -5.84
CA CYS A 157 5.06 6.32 -6.62
C CYS A 157 5.73 7.51 -5.94
N ILE A 158 4.96 8.46 -5.37
CA ILE A 158 5.50 9.60 -4.64
C ILE A 158 6.34 9.13 -3.44
N ASP A 159 5.81 8.22 -2.63
CA ASP A 159 6.50 7.73 -1.44
C ASP A 159 7.76 6.94 -1.80
N THR A 160 7.67 6.13 -2.85
CA THR A 160 8.83 5.40 -3.39
C THR A 160 9.90 6.36 -3.91
N ILE A 161 9.54 7.39 -4.68
CA ILE A 161 10.51 8.36 -5.19
C ILE A 161 11.16 9.13 -4.03
N LYS A 162 10.39 9.52 -3.02
CA LYS A 162 10.93 10.20 -1.82
C LYS A 162 11.93 9.33 -1.07
N ALA A 163 11.63 8.05 -0.90
CA ALA A 163 12.53 7.12 -0.20
C ALA A 163 13.83 6.88 -0.96
N VAL A 164 13.78 6.85 -2.30
CA VAL A 164 14.94 6.52 -3.13
C VAL A 164 15.79 7.76 -3.47
N HIS A 165 15.15 8.85 -3.86
CA HIS A 165 15.82 10.05 -4.40
C HIS A 165 15.73 11.27 -3.46
N GLY A 166 14.87 11.22 -2.44
CA GLY A 166 14.61 12.33 -1.52
C GLY A 166 13.40 13.19 -1.89
N SER A 167 12.92 13.96 -0.91
CA SER A 167 11.70 14.79 -1.04
C SER A 167 11.88 16.07 -1.88
N SER A 168 13.12 16.47 -2.15
CA SER A 168 13.46 17.63 -2.98
C SER A 168 14.14 17.21 -4.30
N SER A 169 13.79 16.01 -4.80
CA SER A 169 14.42 15.41 -5.98
C SER A 169 13.77 15.86 -7.28
N THR A 170 14.58 15.96 -8.34
CA THR A 170 14.10 16.30 -9.69
C THR A 170 13.15 15.24 -10.25
N GLU A 171 13.27 14.01 -9.79
CA GLU A 171 12.44 12.86 -10.13
C GLU A 171 11.03 13.06 -9.61
N LEU A 172 10.90 13.52 -8.36
CA LEU A 172 9.62 13.82 -7.75
C LEU A 172 8.94 15.00 -8.44
N ASP A 173 9.70 16.05 -8.74
CA ASP A 173 9.18 17.22 -9.47
C ASP A 173 8.65 16.84 -10.85
N ARG A 174 9.42 16.06 -11.62
CA ARG A 174 9.00 15.55 -12.93
C ARG A 174 7.76 14.68 -12.83
N PHE A 175 7.68 13.80 -11.83
CA PHE A 175 6.49 12.96 -11.59
C PHE A 175 5.25 13.81 -11.27
N ASN A 176 5.38 14.78 -10.35
CA ASN A 176 4.28 15.67 -9.98
C ASN A 176 3.79 16.51 -11.16
N LEU A 177 4.70 17.02 -11.98
CA LEU A 177 4.34 17.74 -13.21
C LEU A 177 3.58 16.84 -14.18
N ALA A 178 4.07 15.62 -14.38
CA ALA A 178 3.48 14.62 -15.24
C ALA A 178 2.02 14.31 -14.86
N ILE A 179 1.72 14.00 -13.59
CA ILE A 179 0.36 13.62 -13.16
C ILE A 179 -0.60 14.82 -13.05
N ARG A 180 -0.08 16.05 -13.06
CA ARG A 180 -0.88 17.27 -13.15
C ARG A 180 -1.25 17.60 -14.59
N SER A 181 -0.34 17.38 -15.55
CA SER A 181 -0.57 17.72 -16.95
C SER A 181 -1.62 16.85 -17.63
N SER A 182 -1.91 15.66 -17.08
CA SER A 182 -2.94 14.76 -17.57
C SER A 182 -4.38 15.17 -17.21
N SER A 183 -4.54 16.29 -16.50
CA SER A 183 -5.85 16.86 -16.15
C SER A 183 -6.35 17.93 -17.14
N SER A 184 -5.72 18.06 -18.32
CA SER A 184 -5.96 19.14 -19.28
C SER A 184 -6.15 18.69 -20.74
N THR A 185 -6.48 17.42 -20.97
CA THR A 185 -6.88 16.90 -22.29
C THR A 185 -8.24 16.25 -22.16
#